data_AF-A0A6G0XQ13-F1
#
_entry.id   AF-A0A6G0XQ13-F1
#
_cell.length_a   1.000
_cell.length_b   1.000
_cell.length_c   1.000
_cell.angle_alpha   90.00
_cell.angle_beta   90.00
_cell.angle_gamma   90.00
#
_symmetry.space_group_name_H-M   'P 1'
#
loop_
_entity.id
_entity.type
_entity.pdbx_description
1 polymer ?
#
loop_
_entity_poly.entity_id
_entity_poly.type
_entity_poly.pdbx_seq_one_letter_code
_entity_poly.pdbx_strand_id
1 'polypeptide(L)'
;MSPHDPAPHELEACMPPTEPHHKLDGKNHKRRHHKRRHHHHHRHPSLQSLFYTLSVVVVGCALLLFSMLQRMTLDTTLHDLMNSFVNADFVPHPTRGIVELRIHESRMVQPIDIERELLGTLFTQVLNRQRKLMMEVVKGAHVIIENDNGRFYELFKTISSDTYSRISSHYSNDVQYGVPQGSLLDTLLTGTTSANDSWFQFEGANWDPFQRPVDSFLHCLNYIEYKIRGVQVGPLGTSSHTDRNPLRIPFRNQSMVHNSNEQLVDYHAVSKP
;
A
#
# COMPACT_ATOMS: atom_id res chain seq x y z
N MET A 1 -32.95 -20.11 32.10
CA MET A 1 -33.81 -19.01 31.64
C MET A 1 -33.41 -18.73 30.20
N SER A 2 -34.26 -19.11 29.24
CA SER A 2 -34.12 -18.73 27.82
C SER A 2 -34.87 -17.41 27.57
N PRO A 3 -34.94 -16.87 26.34
CA PRO A 3 -33.95 -16.05 25.65
C PRO A 3 -34.59 -14.70 25.23
N HIS A 4 -33.85 -13.75 24.64
CA HIS A 4 -34.47 -12.72 23.80
C HIS A 4 -33.52 -12.24 22.70
N ASP A 5 -33.76 -12.77 21.50
CA ASP A 5 -33.46 -12.13 20.22
C ASP A 5 -34.41 -10.96 20.00
N PRO A 6 -33.95 -9.80 19.52
CA PRO A 6 -34.79 -8.87 18.79
C PRO A 6 -34.67 -9.08 17.27
N ALA A 7 -35.84 -9.24 16.67
CA ALA A 7 -36.12 -9.36 15.24
C ALA A 7 -35.70 -8.11 14.42
N PRO A 8 -35.61 -8.23 13.07
CA PRO A 8 -35.15 -7.18 12.19
C PRO A 8 -36.25 -6.15 11.89
N HIS A 9 -35.87 -4.87 11.89
CA HIS A 9 -36.73 -3.78 11.43
C HIS A 9 -36.82 -3.77 9.90
N GLU A 10 -38.03 -4.07 9.40
CA GLU A 10 -38.49 -3.74 8.07
C GLU A 10 -38.54 -2.20 7.92
N LEU A 11 -37.72 -1.64 7.01
CA LEU A 11 -37.86 -0.26 6.57
C LEU A 11 -38.64 -0.25 5.26
N GLU A 12 -39.93 -0.03 5.43
CA GLU A 12 -40.93 0.21 4.40
C GLU A 12 -40.73 1.57 3.73
N ALA A 13 -41.19 1.63 2.48
CA ALA A 13 -41.00 2.65 1.45
C ALA A 13 -41.44 4.08 1.80
N CYS A 14 -40.80 5.05 1.12
CA CYS A 14 -41.50 6.24 0.59
C CYS A 14 -40.69 6.88 -0.54
N MET A 15 -41.02 6.57 -1.81
CA MET A 15 -40.65 7.38 -2.96
C MET A 15 -41.80 8.34 -3.29
N PRO A 16 -41.54 9.65 -3.45
CA PRO A 16 -42.58 10.59 -3.87
C PRO A 16 -42.89 10.49 -5.37
N PRO A 17 -44.13 10.85 -5.77
CA PRO A 17 -44.65 10.69 -7.12
C PRO A 17 -44.06 11.67 -8.13
N THR A 18 -44.03 11.21 -9.38
CA THR A 18 -43.66 11.92 -10.60
C THR A 18 -44.75 12.93 -10.98
N GLU A 19 -44.41 14.21 -11.12
CA GLU A 19 -45.30 15.20 -11.74
C GLU A 19 -45.10 15.28 -13.27
N PRO A 20 -46.18 15.27 -14.07
CA PRO A 20 -46.16 15.65 -15.47
C PRO A 20 -46.73 17.06 -15.63
N HIS A 21 -45.95 18.03 -16.15
CA HIS A 21 -46.51 19.34 -16.44
C HIS A 21 -46.12 19.95 -17.82
N HIS A 22 -47.18 20.05 -18.62
CA HIS A 22 -47.58 21.07 -19.59
C HIS A 22 -46.74 21.40 -20.84
N LYS A 23 -47.33 20.98 -21.97
CA LYS A 23 -47.44 21.73 -23.24
C LYS A 23 -47.80 23.20 -23.00
N LEU A 24 -47.09 24.10 -23.67
CA LEU A 24 -47.64 25.37 -24.14
C LEU A 24 -47.33 25.53 -25.63
N ASP A 25 -48.39 25.36 -26.41
CA ASP A 25 -48.55 25.93 -27.75
C ASP A 25 -48.47 27.46 -27.68
N GLY A 26 -47.74 28.09 -28.61
CA GLY A 26 -47.74 29.55 -28.63
C GLY A 26 -46.86 30.23 -29.66
N LYS A 27 -47.50 30.52 -30.81
CA LYS A 27 -47.32 31.73 -31.64
C LYS A 27 -46.22 31.73 -32.72
N ASN A 28 -46.71 31.38 -33.91
CA ASN A 28 -46.40 32.01 -35.19
C ASN A 28 -46.04 33.51 -35.07
N HIS A 29 -44.80 33.87 -35.38
CA HIS A 29 -44.44 35.22 -35.80
C HIS A 29 -43.80 35.25 -37.19
N LYS A 30 -44.40 36.13 -37.98
CA LYS A 30 -44.19 36.40 -39.40
C LYS A 30 -42.75 36.85 -39.72
N ARG A 31 -42.25 36.27 -40.81
CA ARG A 31 -41.53 36.92 -41.93
C ARG A 31 -40.82 38.25 -41.60
N ARG A 32 -39.49 38.22 -41.58
CA ARG A 32 -38.64 39.21 -42.26
C ARG A 32 -37.40 38.52 -42.84
N HIS A 33 -37.45 38.24 -44.15
CA HIS A 33 -36.27 37.86 -44.94
C HIS A 33 -35.35 39.08 -45.07
N HIS A 34 -34.36 39.20 -44.19
CA HIS A 34 -33.15 39.95 -44.51
C HIS A 34 -32.10 38.98 -45.06
N LYS A 35 -31.85 39.07 -46.37
CA LYS A 35 -30.67 38.48 -47.04
C LYS A 35 -29.41 39.14 -46.46
N ARG A 36 -28.94 38.69 -45.29
CA ARG A 36 -27.57 38.92 -44.86
C ARG A 36 -26.69 37.94 -45.61
N ARG A 37 -25.81 38.47 -46.45
CA ARG A 37 -24.71 37.73 -47.07
C ARG A 37 -23.84 37.19 -45.94
N HIS A 38 -24.10 35.95 -45.52
CA HIS A 38 -23.24 35.23 -44.60
C HIS A 38 -21.95 34.93 -45.36
N HIS A 39 -20.90 35.69 -45.08
CA HIS A 39 -19.55 35.24 -45.36
C HIS A 39 -19.35 33.93 -44.59
N HIS A 40 -19.37 32.82 -45.33
CA HIS A 40 -18.90 31.53 -44.86
C HIS A 40 -17.40 31.69 -44.55
N HIS A 41 -17.09 32.10 -43.33
CA HIS A 41 -15.78 31.83 -42.77
C HIS A 41 -15.65 30.31 -42.74
N HIS A 42 -14.87 29.77 -43.67
CA HIS A 42 -14.32 28.43 -43.60
C HIS A 42 -13.43 28.36 -42.34
N ARG A 43 -14.03 28.23 -41.16
CA ARG A 43 -13.33 27.75 -39.97
C ARG A 43 -12.87 26.35 -40.32
N HIS A 44 -11.56 26.17 -40.46
CA HIS A 44 -10.95 24.87 -40.73
C HIS A 44 -11.05 23.99 -39.48
N PRO A 45 -11.99 23.03 -39.40
CA PRO A 45 -12.08 22.11 -38.25
C PRO A 45 -10.81 21.24 -38.12
N SER A 46 -10.02 21.11 -39.20
CA SER A 46 -8.80 20.32 -39.23
C SER A 46 -7.70 20.84 -38.31
N LEU A 47 -7.55 22.16 -38.16
CA LEU A 47 -6.50 22.75 -37.31
C LEU A 47 -6.81 22.56 -35.81
N GLN A 48 -8.07 22.66 -35.42
CA GLN A 48 -8.49 22.42 -34.04
C GLN A 48 -8.28 20.96 -33.66
N SER A 49 -8.67 20.02 -34.53
CA SER A 49 -8.43 18.59 -34.30
C SER A 49 -6.94 18.28 -34.17
N LEU A 50 -6.09 18.85 -35.04
CA LEU A 50 -4.64 18.65 -34.98
C LEU A 50 -4.07 19.16 -33.64
N PHE A 51 -4.52 20.33 -33.18
CA PHE A 51 -4.08 20.88 -31.90
C PHE A 51 -4.45 19.95 -30.73
N TYR A 52 -5.70 19.46 -30.67
CA TYR A 52 -6.11 18.53 -29.62
C TYR A 52 -5.31 17.23 -29.62
N THR A 53 -5.10 16.64 -30.80
CA THR A 53 -4.27 15.42 -30.92
C THR A 53 -2.84 15.68 -30.45
N LEU A 54 -2.23 16.80 -30.87
CA LEU A 54 -0.89 17.18 -30.43
C LEU A 54 -0.84 17.40 -28.91
N SER A 55 -1.82 18.08 -28.33
CA SER A 55 -1.90 18.27 -26.87
C SER A 55 -1.99 16.94 -26.12
N VAL A 56 -2.82 16.01 -26.58
CA VAL A 56 -2.95 14.68 -25.96
C VAL A 56 -1.63 13.91 -26.03
N VAL A 57 -0.94 13.95 -27.17
CA VAL A 57 0.37 13.30 -27.33
C VAL A 57 1.41 13.91 -26.40
N VAL A 58 1.50 15.25 -26.33
CA VAL A 58 2.46 15.95 -25.46
C VAL A 58 2.20 15.63 -23.99
N VAL A 59 0.93 15.68 -23.55
CA VAL A 59 0.55 15.33 -22.18
C VAL A 59 0.87 13.86 -21.88
N GLY A 60 0.55 12.94 -22.80
CA GLY A 60 0.90 11.52 -22.66
C GLY A 60 2.40 11.30 -22.51
N CYS A 61 3.23 11.91 -23.37
CA CYS A 61 4.69 11.83 -23.27
C CYS A 61 5.22 12.41 -21.95
N ALA A 62 4.68 13.54 -21.49
CA ALA A 62 5.09 14.15 -20.22
C ALA A 62 4.76 13.25 -19.03
N LEU A 63 3.59 12.63 -19.01
CA LEU A 63 3.19 11.67 -17.96
C LEU A 63 4.06 10.41 -17.97
N LEU A 64 4.42 9.90 -19.16
CA LEU A 64 5.33 8.76 -19.27
C LEU A 64 6.74 9.09 -18.74
N LEU A 65 7.29 10.25 -19.12
CA LEU A 65 8.59 10.70 -18.61
C LEU A 65 8.57 10.90 -17.10
N PHE A 66 7.53 11.54 -16.57
CA PHE A 66 7.36 11.71 -15.14
C PHE A 66 7.29 10.36 -14.41
N SER A 67 6.50 9.41 -14.92
CA SER A 67 6.41 8.05 -14.37
C SER A 67 7.77 7.32 -14.40
N MET A 68 8.55 7.46 -15.48
CA MET A 68 9.90 6.89 -15.57
C MET A 68 10.85 7.52 -14.55
N LEU A 69 10.85 8.85 -14.42
CA LEU A 69 11.67 9.55 -13.44
C LEU A 69 11.32 9.14 -12.00
N GLN A 70 10.02 9.09 -11.68
CA GLN A 70 9.55 8.62 -10.37
C GLN A 70 10.04 7.19 -10.10
N ARG A 71 9.93 6.27 -11.06
CA ARG A 71 10.42 4.90 -10.91
C ARG A 71 11.94 4.83 -10.71
N MET A 72 12.71 5.64 -11.43
CA MET A 72 14.17 5.72 -11.23
C MET A 72 14.52 6.26 -9.84
N THR A 73 13.80 7.27 -9.36
CA THR A 73 13.98 7.80 -8.00
C THR A 73 13.67 6.74 -6.95
N LEU A 74 12.54 6.05 -7.06
CA LEU A 74 12.16 4.97 -6.13
C LEU A 74 13.17 3.83 -6.12
N ASP A 75 13.66 3.42 -7.30
CA ASP A 75 14.68 2.37 -7.40
C ASP A 75 16.01 2.81 -6.78
N THR A 76 16.41 4.07 -6.96
CA THR A 76 17.60 4.63 -6.32
C THR A 76 17.45 4.62 -4.80
N THR A 77 16.33 5.14 -4.28
CA THR A 77 16.02 5.15 -2.85
C THR A 77 15.99 3.74 -2.26
N LEU A 78 15.43 2.78 -2.99
CA LEU A 78 15.43 1.37 -2.60
C LEU A 78 16.86 0.82 -2.46
N HIS A 79 17.70 1.04 -3.46
CA HIS A 79 19.08 0.56 -3.43
C HIS A 79 19.88 1.21 -2.29
N ASP A 80 19.69 2.50 -2.05
CA ASP A 80 20.33 3.23 -0.94
C ASP A 80 19.87 2.72 0.43
N LEU A 81 18.57 2.46 0.59
CA LEU A 81 18.03 1.83 1.79
C LEU A 81 18.66 0.45 2.01
N MET A 82 18.70 -0.37 0.98
CA MET A 82 19.27 -1.72 1.08
C MET A 82 20.78 -1.71 1.31
N ASN A 83 21.51 -0.73 0.80
CA ASN A 83 22.93 -0.55 1.07
C ASN A 83 23.16 -0.10 2.52
N SER A 84 22.26 0.72 3.06
CA SER A 84 22.30 1.16 4.46
C SER A 84 22.18 -0.02 5.43
N PHE A 85 21.45 -1.08 5.06
CA PHE A 85 21.31 -2.29 5.90
C PHE A 85 22.61 -3.09 6.06
N VAL A 86 23.57 -2.94 5.14
CA VAL A 86 24.85 -3.65 5.20
C VAL A 86 25.69 -3.20 6.39
N ASN A 87 25.64 -1.90 6.71
CA ASN A 87 26.45 -1.28 7.76
C ASN A 87 25.60 -0.83 8.96
N ALA A 88 24.33 -1.24 9.01
CA ALA A 88 23.43 -0.87 10.09
C ALA A 88 23.61 -1.79 11.30
N ASP A 89 23.45 -1.20 12.48
CA ASP A 89 23.27 -1.95 13.70
C ASP A 89 21.80 -2.32 13.88
N PHE A 90 21.57 -3.47 14.48
CA PHE A 90 20.24 -4.00 14.75
C PHE A 90 20.13 -4.24 16.24
N VAL A 91 19.44 -3.35 16.94
CA VAL A 91 19.40 -3.32 18.41
C VAL A 91 18.05 -3.87 18.88
N PRO A 92 18.00 -5.07 19.50
CA PRO A 92 16.76 -5.60 20.04
C PRO A 92 16.25 -4.73 21.18
N HIS A 93 14.96 -4.40 21.17
CA HIS A 93 14.32 -3.74 22.29
C HIS A 93 14.10 -4.76 23.42
N PRO A 94 14.45 -4.46 24.67
CA PRO A 94 14.48 -5.44 25.76
C PRO A 94 13.12 -6.08 26.07
N THR A 95 12.03 -5.33 25.89
CA THR A 95 10.68 -5.75 26.34
C THR A 95 9.63 -5.86 25.24
N ARG A 96 9.82 -5.20 24.08
CA ARG A 96 8.78 -5.06 23.05
C ARG A 96 8.86 -6.15 21.97
N GLY A 97 9.93 -6.94 21.96
CA GLY A 97 10.14 -7.95 20.90
C GLY A 97 10.36 -7.35 19.50
N ILE A 98 10.67 -6.05 19.42
CA ILE A 98 11.03 -5.34 18.17
C ILE A 98 12.55 -5.19 18.07
N VAL A 99 13.05 -4.91 16.87
CA VAL A 99 14.47 -4.62 16.61
C VAL A 99 14.57 -3.26 15.93
N GLU A 100 15.31 -2.35 16.54
CA GLU A 100 15.58 -1.03 15.99
C GLU A 100 16.72 -1.11 14.96
N LEU A 101 16.47 -0.59 13.75
CA LEU A 101 17.49 -0.37 12.73
C LEU A 101 18.23 0.96 13.00
N ARG A 102 19.54 0.89 13.29
CA ARG A 102 20.40 2.07 13.47
C ARG A 102 21.35 2.22 12.30
N ILE A 103 21.07 3.20 11.44
CA ILE A 103 21.91 3.55 10.30
C ILE A 103 22.87 4.66 10.73
N HIS A 104 24.18 4.41 10.63
CA HIS A 104 25.19 5.43 10.83
C HIS A 104 25.19 6.39 9.64
N GLU A 105 24.71 7.62 9.86
CA GLU A 105 24.73 8.77 8.94
C GLU A 105 24.61 8.42 7.44
N SER A 106 23.42 7.96 7.01
CA SER A 106 23.06 8.00 5.59
C SER A 106 22.50 9.38 5.25
N ARG A 107 23.09 10.06 4.26
CA ARG A 107 22.64 11.40 3.82
C ARG A 107 21.35 11.36 3.00
N MET A 108 21.01 10.21 2.40
CA MET A 108 19.91 10.11 1.42
C MET A 108 18.61 9.60 2.03
N VAL A 109 18.68 8.67 2.99
CA VAL A 109 17.49 8.05 3.60
C VAL A 109 17.64 8.10 5.11
N GLN A 110 16.77 8.87 5.75
CA GLN A 110 16.69 8.93 7.21
C GLN A 110 15.30 8.47 7.65
N PRO A 111 15.15 7.17 7.96
CA PRO A 111 13.89 6.69 8.48
C PRO A 111 13.61 7.32 9.84
N ILE A 112 12.35 7.60 10.13
CA ILE A 112 11.88 8.01 11.47
C ILE A 112 11.84 6.80 12.41
N ASP A 113 11.66 7.04 13.71
CA ASP A 113 11.80 6.00 14.73
C ASP A 113 10.91 4.77 14.47
N ILE A 114 9.64 4.99 14.09
CA ILE A 114 8.71 3.89 13.79
C ILE A 114 9.14 3.07 12.57
N GLU A 115 9.68 3.73 11.53
CA GLU A 115 10.21 3.06 10.35
C GLU A 115 11.44 2.24 10.72
N ARG A 116 12.33 2.76 11.59
CA ARG A 116 13.51 2.01 12.05
C ARG A 116 13.13 0.76 12.83
N GLU A 117 12.17 0.87 13.73
CA GLU A 117 11.64 -0.27 14.50
C GLU A 117 11.02 -1.32 13.58
N LEU A 118 10.20 -0.90 12.61
CA LEU A 118 9.56 -1.83 11.69
C LEU A 118 10.57 -2.49 10.74
N LEU A 119 11.44 -1.69 10.10
CA LEU A 119 12.46 -2.18 9.15
C LEU A 119 13.43 -3.14 9.84
N GLY A 120 13.91 -2.82 11.03
CA GLY A 120 14.82 -3.67 11.79
C GLY A 120 14.14 -5.00 12.17
N THR A 121 12.91 -4.93 12.67
CA THR A 121 12.10 -6.11 13.02
C THR A 121 11.86 -7.02 11.82
N LEU A 122 11.38 -6.46 10.70
CA LEU A 122 11.13 -7.21 9.47
C LEU A 122 12.42 -7.86 8.96
N PHE A 123 13.48 -7.08 8.82
CA PHE A 123 14.73 -7.59 8.24
C PHE A 123 15.35 -8.69 9.08
N THR A 124 15.36 -8.57 10.40
CA THR A 124 16.04 -9.53 11.27
C THR A 124 15.16 -10.71 11.68
N GLN A 125 13.93 -10.46 12.11
CA GLN A 125 13.07 -11.48 12.70
C GLN A 125 12.22 -12.22 11.66
N VAL A 126 11.72 -11.52 10.63
CA VAL A 126 10.87 -12.11 9.60
C VAL A 126 11.71 -12.65 8.45
N LEU A 127 12.60 -11.81 7.91
CA LEU A 127 13.30 -12.10 6.66
C LEU A 127 14.66 -12.80 6.85
N ASN A 128 15.12 -12.96 8.09
CA ASN A 128 16.44 -13.54 8.41
C ASN A 128 17.58 -12.90 7.58
N ARG A 129 17.59 -11.56 7.52
CA ARG A 129 18.55 -10.72 6.80
C ARG A 129 18.62 -10.96 5.29
N GLN A 130 17.57 -11.51 4.68
CA GLN A 130 17.51 -11.73 3.23
C GLN A 130 17.15 -10.44 2.48
N ARG A 131 18.17 -9.75 1.97
CA ARG A 131 18.04 -8.48 1.22
C ARG A 131 17.04 -8.55 0.05
N LYS A 132 17.06 -9.64 -0.74
CA LYS A 132 16.15 -9.79 -1.88
C LYS A 132 14.69 -9.81 -1.46
N LEU A 133 14.38 -10.51 -0.36
CA LEU A 133 13.02 -10.52 0.19
C LEU A 133 12.64 -9.16 0.72
N MET A 134 13.57 -8.47 1.41
CA MET A 134 13.31 -7.13 1.94
C MET A 134 12.96 -6.14 0.82
N MET A 135 13.63 -6.23 -0.31
CA MET A 135 13.29 -5.43 -1.50
C MET A 135 11.86 -5.69 -1.97
N GLU A 136 11.42 -6.94 -2.04
CA GLU A 136 10.03 -7.26 -2.42
C GLU A 136 9.03 -6.72 -1.40
N VAL A 137 9.34 -6.82 -0.10
CA VAL A 137 8.49 -6.30 0.98
C VAL A 137 8.26 -4.79 0.83
N VAL A 138 9.33 -3.98 0.72
CA VAL A 138 9.17 -2.51 0.60
C VAL A 138 8.66 -2.06 -0.78
N LYS A 139 8.69 -2.95 -1.78
CA LYS A 139 7.98 -2.80 -3.06
C LYS A 139 6.48 -3.15 -2.97
N GLY A 140 5.98 -3.47 -1.78
CA GLY A 140 4.56 -3.71 -1.53
C GLY A 140 4.13 -5.16 -1.71
N ALA A 141 5.03 -6.14 -1.60
CA ALA A 141 4.63 -7.54 -1.59
C ALA A 141 3.53 -7.80 -0.55
N HIS A 142 2.53 -8.60 -0.92
CA HIS A 142 1.61 -9.20 0.05
C HIS A 142 2.31 -10.39 0.72
N VAL A 143 2.65 -10.23 2.01
CA VAL A 143 3.46 -11.19 2.76
C VAL A 143 2.57 -11.99 3.70
N ILE A 144 2.80 -13.30 3.79
CA ILE A 144 2.22 -14.17 4.82
C ILE A 144 3.36 -14.77 5.63
N ILE A 145 3.30 -14.63 6.96
CA ILE A 145 4.27 -15.20 7.89
C ILE A 145 3.69 -16.52 8.42
N GLU A 146 4.12 -17.64 7.85
CA GLU A 146 3.51 -18.94 8.09
C GLU A 146 3.87 -19.51 9.47
N ASN A 147 2.89 -20.08 10.15
CA ASN A 147 2.99 -20.69 11.48
C ASN A 147 3.36 -19.71 12.60
N ASP A 148 3.04 -18.43 12.45
CA ASP A 148 3.29 -17.43 13.48
C ASP A 148 2.11 -17.24 14.46
N ASN A 149 0.95 -17.82 14.16
CA ASN A 149 -0.29 -17.74 14.95
C ASN A 149 -0.70 -16.30 15.31
N GLY A 150 -0.50 -15.34 14.40
CA GLY A 150 -0.98 -13.97 14.56
C GLY A 150 -0.03 -13.10 15.40
N ARG A 151 1.15 -13.62 15.73
CA ARG A 151 2.14 -12.92 16.55
C ARG A 151 2.55 -11.58 15.95
N PHE A 152 2.88 -11.55 14.65
CA PHE A 152 3.29 -10.30 14.00
C PHE A 152 2.12 -9.37 13.74
N TYR A 153 0.92 -9.88 13.53
CA TYR A 153 -0.30 -9.08 13.45
C TYR A 153 -0.50 -8.26 14.75
N GLU A 154 -0.45 -8.89 15.92
CA GLU A 154 -0.56 -8.18 17.21
C GLU A 154 0.62 -7.21 17.45
N LEU A 155 1.83 -7.59 17.04
CA LEU A 155 3.00 -6.71 17.10
C LEU A 155 2.81 -5.45 16.26
N PHE A 156 2.41 -5.60 14.99
CA PHE A 156 2.24 -4.47 14.07
C PHE A 156 1.09 -3.57 14.48
N LYS A 157 -0.01 -4.15 14.98
CA LYS A 157 -1.14 -3.38 15.51
C LYS A 157 -0.74 -2.45 16.65
N THR A 158 0.22 -2.87 17.48
CA THR A 158 0.65 -2.15 18.70
C THR A 158 1.94 -1.34 18.51
N ILE A 159 2.57 -1.41 17.33
CA ILE A 159 3.85 -0.75 17.10
C ILE A 159 3.73 0.79 17.08
N SER A 160 2.58 1.31 16.62
CA SER A 160 2.25 2.73 16.56
C SER A 160 1.00 3.06 17.39
N SER A 161 0.96 4.25 17.97
CA SER A 161 -0.24 4.80 18.63
C SER A 161 -1.34 5.20 17.64
N ASP A 162 -0.97 5.43 16.38
CA ASP A 162 -1.84 5.99 15.35
C ASP A 162 -2.46 4.90 14.47
N THR A 163 -2.38 3.64 14.90
CA THR A 163 -3.02 2.51 14.23
C THR A 163 -4.53 2.68 14.20
N TYR A 164 -5.15 2.44 13.05
CA TYR A 164 -6.59 2.57 12.86
C TYR A 164 -7.18 1.36 12.11
N SER A 165 -8.42 1.02 12.42
CA SER A 165 -9.14 -0.04 11.71
C SER A 165 -9.42 0.39 10.28
N ARG A 166 -9.20 -0.51 9.33
CA ARG A 166 -9.46 -0.26 7.90
C ARG A 166 -10.01 -1.51 7.24
N ILE A 167 -10.70 -1.33 6.12
CA ILE A 167 -11.07 -2.44 5.22
C ILE A 167 -10.08 -2.43 4.05
N SER A 168 -9.48 -3.58 3.76
CA SER A 168 -8.77 -3.81 2.51
C SER A 168 -9.48 -4.87 1.65
N SER A 169 -9.04 -5.00 0.40
CA SER A 169 -9.49 -6.06 -0.52
C SER A 169 -8.96 -7.44 -0.16
N HIS A 170 -7.98 -7.54 0.75
CA HIS A 170 -7.44 -8.81 1.19
C HIS A 170 -8.37 -9.43 2.24
N TYR A 171 -8.61 -10.73 2.13
CA TYR A 171 -9.38 -11.45 3.14
C TYR A 171 -8.62 -11.48 4.46
N SER A 172 -9.34 -11.26 5.57
CA SER A 172 -8.81 -11.37 6.91
C SER A 172 -9.85 -12.01 7.83
N ASN A 173 -9.40 -12.88 8.75
CA ASN A 173 -10.29 -13.43 9.78
C ASN A 173 -10.57 -12.40 10.88
N ASP A 174 -9.55 -11.62 11.25
CA ASP A 174 -9.66 -10.52 12.21
C ASP A 174 -9.79 -9.16 11.53
N VAL A 175 -10.07 -8.13 12.34
CA VAL A 175 -10.09 -6.72 11.92
C VAL A 175 -8.75 -6.35 11.28
N GLN A 176 -8.79 -5.67 10.15
CA GLN A 176 -7.57 -5.23 9.47
C GLN A 176 -7.19 -3.84 9.97
N TYR A 177 -5.89 -3.60 10.04
CA TYR A 177 -5.36 -2.35 10.55
C TYR A 177 -4.45 -1.69 9.52
N GLY A 178 -4.59 -0.37 9.40
CA GLY A 178 -3.59 0.51 8.80
C GLY A 178 -2.70 1.07 9.90
N VAL A 179 -1.40 0.91 9.75
CA VAL A 179 -0.38 1.42 10.66
C VAL A 179 0.44 2.45 9.89
N PRO A 180 0.35 3.76 10.24
CA PRO A 180 1.19 4.79 9.62
C PRO A 180 2.68 4.55 9.90
N GLN A 181 3.52 4.65 8.88
CA GLN A 181 4.94 4.31 8.89
C GLN A 181 5.81 5.39 8.23
N GLY A 182 5.52 6.68 8.46
CA GLY A 182 6.36 7.78 7.99
C GLY A 182 6.38 8.00 6.47
N SER A 183 7.32 8.82 6.00
CA SER A 183 7.39 9.24 4.60
C SER A 183 8.08 8.22 3.67
N LEU A 184 8.86 7.29 4.24
CA LEU A 184 9.56 6.26 3.47
C LEU A 184 8.65 5.07 3.19
N LEU A 185 7.82 4.67 4.16
CA LEU A 185 6.99 3.46 4.08
C LEU A 185 5.49 3.72 3.99
N ASP A 186 5.04 4.98 4.17
CA ASP A 186 3.64 5.44 4.16
C ASP A 186 2.75 4.66 5.13
N THR A 187 2.12 3.56 4.70
CA THR A 187 1.21 2.77 5.53
C THR A 187 1.49 1.28 5.40
N LEU A 188 1.58 0.59 6.53
CA LEU A 188 1.54 -0.87 6.62
C LEU A 188 0.09 -1.32 6.86
N LEU A 189 -0.43 -2.16 5.96
CA LEU A 189 -1.66 -2.91 6.19
C LEU A 189 -1.33 -4.27 6.82
N THR A 190 -2.13 -4.70 7.80
CA THR A 190 -1.96 -5.99 8.46
C THR A 190 -3.30 -6.64 8.78
N GLY A 191 -3.31 -7.98 8.81
CA GLY A 191 -4.45 -8.81 9.19
C GLY A 191 -4.04 -10.25 9.46
N THR A 192 -5.02 -11.14 9.62
CA THR A 192 -4.81 -12.57 9.87
C THR A 192 -5.45 -13.42 8.79
N THR A 193 -4.81 -14.52 8.43
CA THR A 193 -5.36 -15.50 7.50
C THR A 193 -6.37 -16.42 8.20
N SER A 194 -7.04 -17.30 7.46
CA SER A 194 -7.91 -18.34 8.03
C SER A 194 -7.16 -19.37 8.88
N ALA A 195 -5.84 -19.49 8.71
CA ALA A 195 -4.98 -20.33 9.55
C ALA A 195 -4.48 -19.59 10.80
N ASN A 196 -4.99 -18.37 11.04
CA ASN A 196 -4.53 -17.45 12.07
C ASN A 196 -3.06 -17.02 11.90
N ASP A 197 -2.47 -17.18 10.70
CA ASP A 197 -1.15 -16.61 10.38
C ASP A 197 -1.26 -15.12 10.05
N SER A 198 -0.25 -14.33 10.42
CA SER A 198 -0.18 -12.91 10.09
C SER A 198 0.07 -12.70 8.61
N TRP A 199 -0.64 -11.73 8.02
CA TRP A 199 -0.29 -11.18 6.72
C TRP A 199 -0.10 -9.67 6.82
N PHE A 200 0.76 -9.12 5.96
CA PHE A 200 0.95 -7.68 5.87
C PHE A 200 1.37 -7.23 4.48
N GLN A 201 1.23 -5.94 4.21
CA GLN A 201 1.65 -5.30 2.96
C GLN A 201 1.89 -3.80 3.18
N PHE A 202 2.92 -3.22 2.56
CA PHE A 202 3.03 -1.76 2.46
C PHE A 202 2.23 -1.23 1.28
N GLU A 203 1.52 -0.12 1.50
CA GLU A 203 0.81 0.59 0.44
C GLU A 203 1.64 1.78 -0.06
N GLY A 204 1.73 1.94 -1.38
CA GLY A 204 2.41 3.10 -1.98
C GLY A 204 1.62 4.42 -1.92
N ALA A 205 0.36 4.39 -1.49
CA ALA A 205 -0.46 5.57 -1.25
C ALA A 205 -1.63 5.24 -0.32
N ASN A 206 -1.82 6.05 0.73
CA ASN A 206 -2.96 5.92 1.63
C ASN A 206 -4.29 6.34 0.97
N TRP A 207 -5.38 5.64 1.31
CA TRP A 207 -6.74 5.99 0.91
C TRP A 207 -7.39 6.93 1.94
N ASP A 208 -7.37 8.23 1.67
CA ASP A 208 -8.04 9.25 2.47
C ASP A 208 -8.57 10.38 1.56
N PRO A 209 -9.77 10.22 0.96
CA PRO A 209 -10.25 11.14 -0.07
C PRO A 209 -10.57 12.54 0.46
N PHE A 210 -10.71 12.69 1.78
CA PHE A 210 -11.10 13.96 2.39
C PHE A 210 -9.89 14.78 2.85
N GLN A 211 -8.87 14.15 3.44
CA GLN A 211 -7.68 14.85 3.92
C GLN A 211 -6.52 14.81 2.92
N ARG A 212 -6.42 13.73 2.12
CA ARG A 212 -5.32 13.50 1.16
C ARG A 212 -5.89 13.10 -0.22
N PRO A 213 -6.60 14.02 -0.92
CA PRO A 213 -7.27 13.72 -2.18
C PRO A 213 -6.30 13.31 -3.30
N VAL A 214 -5.09 13.88 -3.31
CA VAL A 214 -4.04 13.51 -4.28
C VAL A 214 -3.59 12.07 -4.05
N ASP A 215 -3.36 11.67 -2.81
CA ASP A 215 -2.92 10.31 -2.50
C ASP A 215 -4.02 9.29 -2.77
N SER A 216 -5.29 9.66 -2.54
CA SER A 216 -6.43 8.82 -2.93
C SER A 216 -6.55 8.65 -4.44
N PHE A 217 -6.24 9.68 -5.23
CA PHE A 217 -6.16 9.56 -6.68
C PHE A 217 -4.99 8.66 -7.10
N LEU A 218 -3.82 8.80 -6.48
CA LEU A 218 -2.69 7.90 -6.71
C LEU A 218 -3.02 6.45 -6.32
N HIS A 219 -3.75 6.24 -5.23
CA HIS A 219 -4.24 4.93 -4.80
C HIS A 219 -5.18 4.30 -5.84
N CYS A 220 -6.09 5.09 -6.44
CA CYS A 220 -6.90 4.63 -7.59
C CYS A 220 -6.03 4.21 -8.79
N LEU A 221 -4.98 4.97 -9.11
CA LEU A 221 -4.05 4.61 -10.18
C LEU A 221 -3.29 3.31 -9.87
N ASN A 222 -2.85 3.13 -8.61
CA ASN A 222 -2.22 1.89 -8.15
C ASN A 222 -3.16 0.69 -8.31
N TYR A 223 -4.45 0.86 -8.00
CA TYR A 223 -5.46 -0.19 -8.21
C TYR A 223 -5.65 -0.53 -9.69
N ILE A 224 -5.68 0.47 -10.57
CA ILE A 224 -5.74 0.25 -12.03
C ILE A 224 -4.48 -0.50 -12.50
N GLU A 225 -3.30 -0.12 -12.01
CA GLU A 225 -2.05 -0.82 -12.32
C GLU A 225 -2.09 -2.28 -11.87
N TYR A 226 -2.57 -2.55 -10.66
CA TYR A 226 -2.80 -3.92 -10.17
C TYR A 226 -3.74 -4.70 -11.09
N LYS A 227 -4.86 -4.12 -11.53
CA LYS A 227 -5.81 -4.81 -12.43
C LYS A 227 -5.25 -5.11 -13.81
N ILE A 228 -4.39 -4.25 -14.35
CA ILE A 228 -3.80 -4.42 -15.68
C ILE A 228 -2.58 -5.35 -15.64
N ARG A 229 -1.68 -5.15 -14.67
CA ARG A 229 -0.36 -5.81 -14.63
C ARG A 229 -0.28 -6.97 -13.65
N GLY A 230 -1.21 -7.07 -12.69
CA GLY A 230 -1.19 -8.10 -11.65
C GLY A 230 -0.02 -7.94 -10.66
N VAL A 231 0.38 -6.70 -10.38
CA VAL A 231 1.47 -6.38 -9.43
C VAL A 231 0.95 -5.51 -8.30
N GLN A 232 1.52 -5.64 -7.11
CA GLN A 232 1.29 -4.70 -6.02
C GLN A 232 2.19 -3.47 -6.17
N VAL A 233 1.70 -2.32 -5.71
CA VAL A 233 2.44 -1.06 -5.68
C VAL A 233 2.70 -0.67 -4.22
N GLY A 234 3.97 -0.71 -3.84
CA GLY A 234 4.43 -0.27 -2.52
C GLY A 234 5.19 1.06 -2.58
N PRO A 235 5.71 1.51 -1.42
CA PRO A 235 6.40 2.79 -1.29
C PRO A 235 7.63 2.90 -2.18
N LEU A 236 8.38 1.81 -2.36
CA LEU A 236 9.66 1.80 -3.09
C LEU A 236 9.63 0.97 -4.38
N GLY A 237 8.46 0.82 -5.00
CA GLY A 237 8.31 0.22 -6.33
C GLY A 237 7.12 -0.75 -6.42
N THR A 238 7.27 -1.80 -7.24
CA THR A 238 6.21 -2.79 -7.48
C THR A 238 6.68 -4.20 -7.24
N SER A 239 5.86 -5.04 -6.63
CA SER A 239 6.15 -6.47 -6.42
C SER A 239 5.16 -7.37 -7.17
N SER A 240 5.65 -8.51 -7.65
CA SER A 240 4.81 -9.56 -8.24
C SER A 240 4.02 -10.39 -7.22
N HIS A 241 4.29 -10.18 -5.92
CA HIS A 241 3.65 -10.90 -4.84
C HIS A 241 2.33 -10.24 -4.44
N THR A 242 1.22 -10.84 -4.87
CA THR A 242 -0.15 -10.35 -4.68
C THR A 242 -0.94 -11.24 -3.72
N ASP A 243 -2.21 -10.93 -3.47
CA ASP A 243 -3.16 -11.81 -2.77
C ASP A 243 -3.23 -13.23 -3.38
N ARG A 244 -3.09 -13.34 -4.71
CA ARG A 244 -3.15 -14.61 -5.43
C ARG A 244 -1.83 -15.38 -5.40
N ASN A 245 -0.71 -14.67 -5.22
CA ASN A 245 0.62 -15.24 -5.16
C ASN A 245 1.44 -14.57 -4.04
N PRO A 246 1.06 -14.82 -2.76
CA PRO A 246 1.70 -14.15 -1.63
C PRO A 246 3.18 -14.55 -1.49
N LEU A 247 3.98 -13.64 -0.97
CA LEU A 247 5.31 -13.96 -0.47
C LEU A 247 5.17 -14.70 0.87
N ARG A 248 5.35 -16.01 0.86
CA ARG A 248 5.22 -16.86 2.05
C ARG A 248 6.57 -17.02 2.74
N ILE A 249 6.60 -16.75 4.05
CA ILE A 249 7.82 -16.76 4.84
C ILE A 249 7.60 -17.64 6.07
N PRO A 250 8.32 -18.77 6.20
CA PRO A 250 8.13 -19.65 7.34
C PRO A 250 8.67 -19.01 8.62
N PHE A 251 7.82 -18.90 9.64
CA PHE A 251 8.25 -18.42 10.95
C PHE A 251 9.15 -19.46 11.62
N ARG A 252 10.40 -19.08 11.89
CA ARG A 252 11.33 -19.89 12.69
C ARG A 252 11.39 -19.30 14.08
N ASN A 253 10.88 -20.03 15.08
CA ASN A 253 10.95 -19.57 16.47
C ASN A 253 12.43 -19.61 16.92
N GLN A 254 13.13 -18.48 16.81
CA GLN A 254 14.58 -18.39 17.05
C GLN A 254 14.95 -18.65 18.52
N SER A 255 13.98 -18.64 19.44
CA SER A 255 14.17 -18.96 20.86
C SER A 255 14.67 -20.39 21.12
N MET A 256 14.59 -21.31 20.16
CA MET A 256 15.16 -22.66 20.30
C MET A 256 16.60 -22.81 19.83
N VAL A 257 17.15 -21.87 19.05
CA VAL A 257 18.49 -22.04 18.44
C VAL A 257 19.61 -21.60 19.39
N HIS A 258 19.33 -20.70 20.33
CA HIS A 258 20.37 -20.22 21.26
C HIS A 258 20.74 -21.25 22.35
N ASN A 259 19.83 -22.14 22.75
CA ASN A 259 20.10 -23.15 23.77
C ASN A 259 20.89 -24.39 23.26
N SER A 260 21.00 -24.60 21.96
CA SER A 260 21.72 -25.77 21.42
C SER A 260 23.22 -25.57 21.20
N ASN A 261 23.72 -24.32 21.21
CA ASN A 261 25.14 -24.04 20.99
C ASN A 261 25.94 -23.82 22.29
N GLU A 262 25.31 -23.60 23.44
CA GLU A 262 26.02 -23.49 24.72
C GLU A 262 26.27 -24.84 25.41
N GLN A 263 25.63 -25.94 24.98
CA GLN A 263 25.86 -27.27 25.58
C GLN A 263 27.00 -28.09 24.97
N LEU A 264 27.72 -27.60 23.95
CA LEU A 264 28.74 -28.39 23.25
C LEU A 264 30.21 -27.99 23.51
N VAL A 265 30.48 -27.11 24.49
CA VAL A 265 31.86 -26.61 24.73
C VAL A 265 32.53 -27.17 25.99
N ASP A 266 31.83 -27.91 26.86
CA ASP A 266 32.35 -28.21 28.21
C ASP A 266 32.83 -29.65 28.49
N TYR A 267 33.13 -30.48 27.48
CA TYR A 267 33.50 -31.89 27.71
C TYR A 267 34.91 -32.35 27.29
N HIS A 268 35.87 -31.46 27.02
CA HIS A 268 37.25 -31.88 26.74
C HIS A 268 38.32 -31.08 27.50
N ALA A 269 38.32 -31.19 28.83
CA ALA A 269 39.48 -30.84 29.64
C ALA A 269 39.57 -31.69 30.92
N VAL A 270 39.69 -33.02 30.80
CA VAL A 270 40.14 -33.86 31.91
C VAL A 270 41.22 -34.83 31.43
N SER A 271 42.34 -34.76 32.15
CA SER A 271 43.44 -35.71 32.28
C SER A 271 44.40 -35.89 31.10
N LYS A 272 45.59 -35.32 31.27
CA LYS A 272 46.83 -36.07 31.00
C LYS A 272 47.66 -36.16 32.29
N PRO A 273 48.36 -37.29 32.49
CA PRO A 273 48.95 -37.71 33.76
C PRO A 273 50.17 -36.88 34.20
#